data_AF-A0A0D2P6P1-F1
#
_entry.id   AF-A0A0D2P6P1-F1
#
_cell.length_a   1.000
_cell.length_b   1.000
_cell.length_c   1.000
_cell.angle_alpha   90.00
_cell.angle_beta   90.00
_cell.angle_gamma   90.00
#
_symmetry.space_group_name_H-M   'P 1'
#
loop_
_entity.id
_entity.type
_entity.pdbx_description
1 polymer ?
#
loop_
_entity_poly.entity_id
_entity_poly.type
_entity_poly.pdbx_seq_one_letter_code
_entity_poly.pdbx_strand_id
1 'polypeptide(L)'
;MFLHPLIAQLAQLIGAPPVDELPLTPTGFLVVSPNLDALVTCLDTFTVPHDYYRPLTYALAQPTSAQQAVFCDAVHALLTVDDDCAAGQVSSALVGLYAFAPFRDHCVLFETTSKCGTYAKGCGFAIALARASSVQWILYVSAPHSAYDLGTVEQAAAVYEGSGGRSLLVAGQKRTAFLASSPEGQEPFFDASAALYAWQHAQSIGCVRLPAAARNGRSDVPE
;
A
#
# COMPACT_ATOMS: atom_id res chain seq x y z
N MET A 1 27.05 -24.94 -1.23
CA MET A 1 26.86 -23.50 -1.56
C MET A 1 27.20 -23.28 -3.03
N PHE A 2 26.36 -23.72 -3.97
CA PHE A 2 26.42 -23.35 -5.41
C PHE A 2 25.10 -23.77 -6.08
N LEU A 3 24.03 -23.01 -5.86
CA LEU A 3 22.76 -23.16 -6.59
C LEU A 3 22.43 -21.96 -7.50
N HIS A 4 23.32 -20.96 -7.54
CA HIS A 4 23.11 -19.71 -8.26
C HIS A 4 23.36 -19.71 -9.78
N PRO A 5 24.19 -20.58 -10.41
CA PRO A 5 24.46 -20.44 -11.85
C PRO A 5 23.32 -20.99 -12.73
N LEU A 6 22.45 -21.85 -12.19
CA LEU A 6 21.45 -22.57 -12.98
C LEU A 6 20.19 -21.75 -13.26
N ILE A 7 19.80 -20.85 -12.34
CA ILE A 7 18.65 -19.96 -12.51
C ILE A 7 18.95 -18.89 -13.57
N ALA A 8 20.18 -18.36 -13.60
CA ALA A 8 20.61 -17.39 -14.60
C ALA A 8 20.63 -17.98 -16.03
N GLN A 9 20.99 -19.26 -16.18
CA GLN A 9 20.96 -19.94 -17.47
C GLN A 9 19.55 -20.26 -17.97
N LEU A 10 18.60 -20.53 -17.06
CA LEU A 10 17.20 -20.76 -17.45
C LEU A 10 16.53 -19.48 -17.98
N ALA A 11 16.83 -18.32 -17.41
CA ALA A 11 16.27 -17.03 -17.85
C ALA A 11 16.69 -16.66 -19.29
N GLN A 12 17.92 -16.98 -19.69
CA GLN A 12 18.43 -16.73 -21.04
C GLN A 12 17.78 -17.62 -22.12
N LEU A 13 17.33 -18.82 -21.76
CA LEU A 13 16.68 -19.77 -22.68
C LEU A 13 15.25 -19.36 -23.06
N ILE A 14 14.61 -18.48 -22.28
CA ILE A 14 13.22 -18.07 -22.47
C ILE A 14 13.13 -16.66 -23.12
N GLY A 15 14.27 -16.05 -23.47
CA GLY A 15 14.30 -14.69 -24.02
C GLY A 15 13.82 -13.63 -23.03
N ALA A 16 13.87 -13.91 -21.73
CA ALA A 16 13.58 -12.92 -20.71
C ALA A 16 14.73 -11.89 -20.69
N PRO A 17 14.44 -10.58 -20.73
CA PRO A 17 15.48 -9.56 -20.62
C PRO A 17 16.24 -9.73 -19.30
N PRO A 18 17.53 -9.35 -19.24
CA PRO A 18 18.27 -9.32 -18.00
C PRO A 18 17.54 -8.46 -16.96
N VAL A 19 17.55 -8.88 -15.69
CA VAL A 19 16.83 -8.24 -14.58
C VAL A 19 17.19 -6.74 -14.44
N ASP A 20 18.35 -6.33 -14.92
CA ASP A 20 18.83 -4.93 -14.94
C ASP A 20 18.09 -4.01 -15.94
N GLU A 21 17.23 -4.53 -16.82
CA GLU A 21 16.48 -3.73 -17.81
C GLU A 21 14.96 -3.65 -17.53
N LEU A 22 14.47 -4.26 -16.46
CA LEU A 22 13.06 -4.11 -16.10
C LEU A 22 12.80 -2.66 -15.64
N PRO A 23 11.83 -1.95 -16.25
CA PRO A 23 11.49 -0.62 -15.79
C PRO A 23 11.06 -0.69 -14.32
N LEU A 24 11.78 0.03 -13.45
CA LEU A 24 11.44 0.22 -12.04
C LEU A 24 10.07 0.88 -11.99
N THR A 25 9.05 0.06 -11.86
CA THR A 25 7.64 0.45 -11.78
C THR A 25 7.07 -0.09 -10.48
N PRO A 26 6.02 0.55 -9.93
CA PRO A 26 5.36 0.03 -8.74
C PRO A 26 4.92 -1.44 -8.90
N THR A 27 4.43 -1.79 -10.09
CA THR A 27 4.02 -3.17 -10.40
C THR A 27 5.21 -4.13 -10.45
N GLY A 28 6.35 -3.71 -11.01
CA GLY A 28 7.57 -4.53 -11.05
C GLY A 28 8.09 -4.90 -9.66
N PHE A 29 7.94 -4.00 -8.68
CA PHE A 29 8.40 -4.26 -7.30
C PHE A 29 7.63 -5.36 -6.58
N LEU A 30 6.37 -5.60 -6.94
CA LEU A 30 5.65 -6.77 -6.41
C LEU A 30 6.30 -8.10 -6.83
N VAL A 31 7.02 -8.13 -7.95
CA VAL A 31 7.67 -9.32 -8.48
C VAL A 31 9.07 -9.50 -7.91
N VAL A 32 9.83 -8.41 -7.80
CA VAL A 32 11.26 -8.48 -7.43
C VAL A 32 11.52 -8.37 -5.93
N SER A 33 10.60 -7.80 -5.15
CA SER A 33 10.84 -7.57 -3.72
C SER A 33 10.84 -8.89 -2.91
N PRO A 34 11.93 -9.19 -2.18
CA PRO A 34 12.12 -10.46 -1.48
C PRO A 34 11.42 -10.55 -0.12
N ASN A 35 10.74 -9.51 0.35
CA ASN A 35 9.93 -9.48 1.57
C ASN A 35 9.14 -8.17 1.63
N LEU A 36 8.32 -8.02 2.68
CA LEU A 36 7.45 -6.86 2.87
C LEU A 36 8.28 -5.57 3.05
N ASP A 37 9.31 -5.61 3.89
CA ASP A 37 10.21 -4.48 4.12
C ASP A 37 10.84 -3.96 2.81
N ALA A 38 11.35 -4.87 1.97
CA ALA A 38 11.89 -4.53 0.66
C ALA A 38 10.80 -4.04 -0.31
N LEU A 39 9.57 -4.57 -0.24
CA LEU A 39 8.46 -4.04 -1.05
C LEU A 39 8.13 -2.61 -0.65
N VAL A 40 7.98 -2.36 0.65
CA VAL A 40 7.65 -1.04 1.18
C VAL A 40 8.73 -0.03 0.83
N THR A 41 10.00 -0.38 1.05
CA THR A 41 11.16 0.44 0.66
C THR A 41 11.16 0.73 -0.84
N CYS A 42 10.89 -0.27 -1.68
CA CYS A 42 10.84 -0.10 -3.12
C CYS A 42 9.68 0.81 -3.56
N LEU A 43 8.47 0.62 -3.02
CA LEU A 43 7.32 1.46 -3.33
C LEU A 43 7.49 2.89 -2.83
N ASP A 44 8.25 3.09 -1.76
CA ASP A 44 8.57 4.43 -1.23
C ASP A 44 9.51 5.23 -2.15
N THR A 45 10.27 4.57 -3.03
CA THR A 45 11.12 5.29 -4.00
C THR A 45 10.33 6.18 -4.96
N PHE A 46 9.03 5.92 -5.13
CA PHE A 46 8.12 6.76 -5.93
C PHE A 46 7.52 7.93 -5.16
N THR A 47 7.80 8.07 -3.86
CA THR A 47 7.24 9.16 -3.06
C THR A 47 7.62 10.52 -3.65
N VAL A 48 6.61 11.36 -3.87
CA VAL A 48 6.80 12.70 -4.41
C VAL A 48 7.61 13.55 -3.42
N PRO A 49 8.77 14.09 -3.82
CA PRO A 49 9.69 14.76 -2.91
C PRO A 49 9.24 16.17 -2.55
N HIS A 50 9.99 16.78 -1.62
CA HIS A 50 9.86 18.19 -1.24
C HIS A 50 9.92 19.13 -2.46
N ASP A 51 9.08 20.18 -2.46
CA ASP A 51 9.06 21.24 -3.47
C ASP A 51 8.98 20.73 -4.92
N TYR A 52 8.28 19.62 -5.13
CA TYR A 52 8.13 19.02 -6.46
C TYR A 52 7.07 19.74 -7.30
N TYR A 53 5.93 20.06 -6.68
CA TYR A 53 4.78 20.58 -7.40
C TYR A 53 4.82 22.11 -7.52
N ARG A 54 4.52 22.59 -8.74
CA ARG A 54 4.02 23.94 -8.98
C ARG A 54 2.49 23.96 -8.85
N PRO A 55 1.84 25.14 -8.71
CA PRO A 55 0.38 25.22 -8.53
C PRO A 55 -0.43 24.43 -9.57
N LEU A 56 -0.06 24.53 -10.86
CA LEU A 56 -0.75 23.81 -11.93
C LEU A 56 -0.56 22.28 -11.82
N THR A 57 0.67 21.82 -11.56
CA THR A 57 0.95 20.39 -11.46
C THR A 57 0.37 19.79 -10.18
N TYR A 58 0.31 20.57 -9.10
CA TYR A 58 -0.37 20.17 -7.86
C TYR A 58 -1.86 19.95 -8.11
N ALA A 59 -2.53 20.91 -8.74
CA ALA A 59 -3.96 20.82 -9.06
C ALA A 59 -4.29 19.60 -9.95
N LEU A 60 -3.41 19.26 -10.90
CA LEU A 60 -3.57 18.06 -11.75
C LEU A 60 -3.29 16.75 -11.01
N ALA A 61 -2.42 16.78 -10.01
CA ALA A 61 -2.12 15.62 -9.16
C ALA A 61 -3.24 15.33 -8.16
N GLN A 62 -4.03 16.33 -7.77
CA GLN A 62 -5.14 16.10 -6.84
C GLN A 62 -6.18 15.13 -7.44
N PRO A 63 -6.72 14.20 -6.63
CA PRO A 63 -7.83 13.37 -7.06
C PRO A 63 -9.08 14.25 -7.24
N THR A 64 -9.92 13.86 -8.18
CA THR A 64 -11.30 14.36 -8.25
C THR A 64 -12.12 13.81 -7.07
N SER A 65 -13.25 14.44 -6.74
CA SER A 65 -14.16 13.95 -5.70
C SER A 65 -14.62 12.50 -5.93
N ALA A 66 -14.85 12.12 -7.20
CA ALA A 66 -15.18 10.75 -7.56
C ALA A 66 -14.02 9.77 -7.29
N GLN A 67 -12.78 10.18 -7.60
CA GLN A 67 -11.58 9.37 -7.30
C GLN A 67 -11.35 9.23 -5.80
N GLN A 68 -11.56 10.30 -5.03
CA GLN A 68 -11.41 10.30 -3.59
C GLN A 68 -12.40 9.36 -2.91
N ALA A 69 -13.70 9.44 -3.27
CA ALA A 69 -14.72 8.53 -2.76
C ALA A 69 -14.38 7.06 -3.05
N VAL A 70 -14.02 6.76 -4.30
CA VAL A 70 -13.69 5.40 -4.71
C VAL A 70 -12.36 4.91 -4.09
N PHE A 71 -11.42 5.81 -3.81
CA PHE A 71 -10.18 5.46 -3.10
C PHE A 71 -10.47 5.08 -1.65
N CYS A 72 -11.32 5.84 -0.95
CA CYS A 72 -11.78 5.47 0.38
C CYS A 72 -12.48 4.11 0.38
N ASP A 73 -13.36 3.83 -0.60
CA ASP A 73 -14.00 2.52 -0.76
C ASP A 73 -12.97 1.40 -0.99
N ALA A 74 -11.93 1.66 -1.82
CA ALA A 74 -10.86 0.71 -2.08
C ALA A 74 -10.03 0.41 -0.81
N VAL A 75 -9.71 1.44 -0.02
CA VAL A 75 -9.06 1.25 1.29
C VAL A 75 -9.96 0.43 2.19
N HIS A 76 -11.25 0.74 2.31
CA HIS A 76 -12.19 -0.06 3.11
C HIS A 76 -12.31 -1.52 2.64
N ALA A 77 -12.32 -1.77 1.33
CA ALA A 77 -12.30 -3.11 0.77
C ALA A 77 -11.00 -3.84 1.15
N LEU A 78 -9.86 -3.16 1.11
CA LEU A 78 -8.58 -3.72 1.58
C LEU A 78 -8.64 -4.11 3.06
N LEU A 79 -9.24 -3.27 3.91
CA LEU A 79 -9.35 -3.56 5.34
C LEU A 79 -10.25 -4.75 5.65
N THR A 80 -11.22 -5.05 4.80
CA THR A 80 -12.18 -6.14 4.99
C THR A 80 -11.81 -7.42 4.24
N VAL A 81 -10.64 -7.46 3.58
CA VAL A 81 -10.18 -8.60 2.80
C VAL A 81 -10.07 -9.89 3.64
N ASP A 82 -10.44 -11.00 3.01
CA ASP A 82 -10.25 -12.36 3.51
C ASP A 82 -10.02 -13.32 2.32
N ASP A 83 -8.79 -13.82 2.20
CA ASP A 83 -8.21 -14.65 1.15
C ASP A 83 -8.07 -14.05 -0.27
N ASP A 84 -9.07 -13.34 -0.78
CA ASP A 84 -9.04 -12.81 -2.16
C ASP A 84 -8.69 -11.32 -2.18
N CYS A 85 -7.42 -11.00 -2.45
CA CYS A 85 -7.02 -9.63 -2.76
C CYS A 85 -7.79 -9.20 -3.99
N ALA A 86 -8.79 -8.32 -3.82
CA ALA A 86 -9.82 -7.92 -4.79
C ALA A 86 -9.29 -7.36 -6.13
N ALA A 87 -8.44 -8.13 -6.82
CA ALA A 87 -7.62 -7.78 -7.97
C ALA A 87 -8.44 -7.43 -9.21
N GLY A 88 -9.75 -7.75 -9.20
CA GLY A 88 -10.72 -7.38 -10.22
C GLY A 88 -11.68 -6.24 -9.86
N GLN A 89 -11.59 -5.63 -8.67
CA GLN A 89 -12.59 -4.67 -8.17
C GLN A 89 -12.08 -3.22 -8.04
N VAL A 90 -11.10 -2.82 -8.84
CA VAL A 90 -10.79 -1.39 -8.95
C VAL A 90 -11.94 -0.73 -9.72
N SER A 91 -12.77 0.03 -9.01
CA SER A 91 -13.88 0.77 -9.62
C SER A 91 -13.35 1.71 -10.71
N SER A 92 -14.18 1.93 -11.74
CA SER A 92 -13.82 2.63 -12.98
C SER A 92 -13.06 3.95 -12.80
N ALA A 93 -13.30 4.70 -11.72
CA ALA A 93 -12.62 5.97 -11.44
C ALA A 93 -11.12 5.82 -11.10
N LEU A 94 -10.70 4.65 -10.61
CA LEU A 94 -9.32 4.34 -10.25
C LEU A 94 -8.62 3.43 -11.26
N VAL A 95 -9.34 2.93 -12.27
CA VAL A 95 -8.77 2.06 -13.31
C VAL A 95 -7.63 2.78 -14.01
N GLY A 96 -6.47 2.12 -14.08
CA GLY A 96 -5.25 2.69 -14.66
C GLY A 96 -4.53 3.69 -13.78
N LEU A 97 -5.01 3.96 -12.55
CA LEU A 97 -4.32 4.77 -11.54
C LEU A 97 -3.89 3.91 -10.34
N TYR A 98 -4.74 2.98 -9.92
CA TYR A 98 -4.48 2.06 -8.81
C TYR A 98 -4.73 0.61 -9.22
N ALA A 99 -4.07 -0.31 -8.50
CA ALA A 99 -4.34 -1.73 -8.60
C ALA A 99 -4.31 -2.38 -7.22
N PHE A 100 -5.12 -3.43 -7.08
CA PHE A 100 -4.92 -4.44 -6.05
C PHE A 100 -4.00 -5.52 -6.60
N ALA A 101 -3.05 -5.97 -5.79
CA ALA A 101 -2.24 -7.13 -6.11
C ALA A 101 -1.98 -7.97 -4.85
N PRO A 102 -1.92 -9.31 -4.99
CA PRO A 102 -1.41 -10.15 -3.93
C PRO A 102 0.11 -9.99 -3.83
N PHE A 103 0.60 -9.98 -2.60
CA PHE A 103 2.02 -10.09 -2.29
C PHE A 103 2.18 -11.03 -1.09
N ARG A 104 2.52 -12.30 -1.35
CA ARG A 104 2.62 -13.33 -0.31
C ARG A 104 1.31 -13.47 0.48
N ASP A 105 1.35 -13.28 1.78
CA ASP A 105 0.23 -13.26 2.73
C ASP A 105 -0.44 -11.89 2.87
N HIS A 106 -0.13 -10.95 1.97
CA HIS A 106 -0.64 -9.59 1.97
C HIS A 106 -1.41 -9.26 0.70
N CYS A 107 -2.32 -8.30 0.83
CA CYS A 107 -2.94 -7.59 -0.27
C CYS A 107 -2.40 -6.16 -0.30
N VAL A 108 -2.09 -5.68 -1.50
CA VAL A 108 -1.49 -4.37 -1.73
C VAL A 108 -2.40 -3.58 -2.65
N LEU A 109 -2.89 -2.44 -2.18
CA LEU A 109 -3.49 -1.38 -3.01
C LEU A 109 -2.40 -0.35 -3.27
N PHE A 110 -2.03 -0.10 -4.52
CA PHE A 110 -0.92 0.81 -4.83
C PHE A 110 -1.20 1.61 -6.09
N GLU A 111 -0.64 2.81 -6.13
CA GLU A 111 -0.68 3.63 -7.33
C GLU A 111 0.22 3.01 -8.41
N THR A 112 -0.34 2.74 -9.58
CA THR A 112 0.39 2.10 -10.69
C THR A 112 1.07 3.11 -11.60
N THR A 113 0.59 4.34 -11.61
CA THR A 113 1.11 5.41 -12.46
C THR A 113 2.27 6.13 -11.81
N SER A 114 3.37 6.22 -12.55
CA SER A 114 4.51 7.05 -12.18
C SER A 114 4.87 8.01 -13.31
N LYS A 115 5.45 9.16 -12.94
CA LYS A 115 5.97 10.18 -13.84
C LYS A 115 7.35 10.60 -13.36
N CYS A 116 8.36 10.47 -14.21
CA CYS A 116 9.74 10.82 -13.88
C CYS A 116 10.26 10.16 -12.59
N GLY A 117 9.84 8.93 -12.30
CA GLY A 117 10.28 8.19 -11.12
C GLY A 117 9.50 8.47 -9.84
N THR A 118 8.44 9.29 -9.86
CA THR A 118 7.55 9.50 -8.70
C THR A 118 6.11 9.14 -9.03
N TYR A 119 5.26 8.95 -8.04
CA TYR A 119 3.82 8.78 -8.21
C TYR A 119 3.22 9.98 -8.97
N ALA A 120 2.25 9.70 -9.83
CA ALA A 120 1.61 10.72 -10.66
C ALA A 120 0.54 11.54 -9.89
N LYS A 121 -0.13 10.89 -8.93
CA LYS A 121 -1.12 11.46 -8.02
C LYS A 121 -0.55 11.67 -6.62
N GLY A 122 0.31 10.76 -6.17
CA GLY A 122 0.99 10.89 -4.89
C GLY A 122 0.14 10.45 -3.70
N CYS A 123 -0.91 9.63 -3.91
CA CYS A 123 -1.69 9.11 -2.77
C CYS A 123 -0.99 7.93 -2.10
N GLY A 124 -0.09 7.24 -2.80
CA GLY A 124 0.79 6.20 -2.24
C GLY A 124 0.21 4.81 -2.33
N PHE A 125 0.33 4.05 -1.25
CA PHE A 125 -0.06 2.65 -1.19
C PHE A 125 -0.56 2.23 0.19
N ALA A 126 -1.39 1.19 0.21
CA ALA A 126 -1.91 0.55 1.40
C ALA A 126 -1.68 -0.96 1.32
N ILE A 127 -1.38 -1.58 2.44
CA ILE A 127 -1.10 -3.01 2.57
C ILE A 127 -1.97 -3.55 3.70
N ALA A 128 -2.58 -4.72 3.51
CA ALA A 128 -3.26 -5.44 4.58
C ALA A 128 -2.90 -6.93 4.53
N LEU A 129 -3.05 -7.62 5.66
CA LEU A 129 -2.99 -9.07 5.67
C LEU A 129 -4.14 -9.64 4.83
N ALA A 130 -3.83 -10.59 3.94
CA ALA A 130 -4.82 -11.19 3.06
C ALA A 130 -5.86 -12.02 3.82
N ARG A 131 -5.50 -12.58 4.98
CA ARG A 131 -6.40 -13.38 5.81
C ARG A 131 -6.71 -12.69 7.13
N ALA A 132 -7.99 -12.64 7.47
CA ALA A 132 -8.41 -12.07 8.76
C ALA A 132 -7.89 -12.88 9.95
N SER A 133 -7.72 -14.19 9.77
CA SER A 133 -7.17 -15.10 10.79
C SER A 133 -5.69 -14.89 11.10
N SER A 134 -4.92 -14.28 10.19
CA SER A 134 -3.49 -13.99 10.38
C SER A 134 -3.26 -12.75 11.25
N VAL A 135 -4.29 -11.93 11.45
CA VAL A 135 -4.21 -10.68 12.20
C VAL A 135 -4.04 -11.00 13.68
N GLN A 136 -2.99 -10.45 14.29
CA GLN A 136 -2.74 -10.64 15.71
C GLN A 136 -3.37 -9.52 16.54
N TRP A 137 -3.37 -8.31 15.98
CA TRP A 137 -3.92 -7.10 16.58
C TRP A 137 -4.71 -6.31 15.55
N ILE A 138 -5.85 -5.75 15.97
CA ILE A 138 -6.57 -4.76 15.18
C ILE A 138 -5.82 -3.41 15.31
N LEU A 139 -4.64 -3.38 14.69
CA LEU A 139 -3.76 -2.21 14.62
C LEU A 139 -3.67 -1.75 13.17
N TYR A 140 -3.94 -0.47 12.96
CA TYR A 140 -3.80 0.21 11.68
C TYR A 140 -2.64 1.18 11.78
N VAL A 141 -1.63 1.00 10.93
CA VAL A 141 -0.45 1.87 10.92
C VAL A 141 -0.59 2.83 9.73
N SER A 142 -0.46 4.12 9.97
CA SER A 142 -0.36 5.13 8.92
C SER A 142 1.00 5.81 8.99
N ALA A 143 1.69 5.91 7.86
CA ALA A 143 2.98 6.57 7.72
C ALA A 143 2.84 7.81 6.83
N PRO A 144 2.36 8.94 7.37
CA PRO A 144 2.48 10.22 6.68
C PRO A 144 3.96 10.58 6.56
N HIS A 145 4.39 10.94 5.35
CA HIS A 145 5.70 11.52 5.15
C HIS A 145 5.80 12.88 5.83
N SER A 146 6.64 12.97 6.85
CA SER A 146 6.95 14.23 7.51
C SER A 146 7.73 15.16 6.56
N ALA A 147 7.95 16.42 6.97
CA ALA A 147 8.81 17.32 6.21
C ALA A 147 10.25 16.79 6.08
N TYR A 148 10.72 16.02 7.07
CA TYR A 148 12.03 15.39 7.12
C TYR A 148 11.85 13.89 7.31
N ASP A 149 11.73 13.23 6.17
CA ASP A 149 11.41 11.82 6.11
C ASP A 149 12.69 10.97 6.25
N LEU A 150 13.03 10.63 7.48
CA LEU A 150 14.24 9.88 7.85
C LEU A 150 13.84 8.48 8.32
N GLY A 151 13.56 7.59 7.37
CA GLY A 151 13.25 6.19 7.67
C GLY A 151 11.84 5.97 8.25
N THR A 152 10.92 6.93 8.09
CA THR A 152 9.57 6.86 8.69
C THR A 152 8.80 5.65 8.16
N VAL A 153 8.96 5.35 6.88
CA VAL A 153 8.21 4.30 6.19
C VAL A 153 8.72 2.92 6.57
N GLU A 154 10.04 2.75 6.65
CA GLU A 154 10.69 1.51 7.10
C GLU A 154 10.38 1.24 8.58
N GLN A 155 10.38 2.28 9.42
CA GLN A 155 9.94 2.15 10.81
C GLN A 155 8.46 1.73 10.89
N ALA A 156 7.59 2.32 10.09
CA ALA A 156 6.18 1.96 10.05
C ALA A 156 5.96 0.51 9.55
N ALA A 157 6.73 0.08 8.54
CA ALA A 157 6.74 -1.30 8.05
C ALA A 157 7.17 -2.27 9.15
N ALA A 158 8.26 -1.97 9.87
CA ALA A 158 8.75 -2.78 10.98
C ALA A 158 7.73 -2.86 12.13
N VAL A 159 7.04 -1.77 12.45
CA VAL A 159 5.96 -1.75 13.46
C VAL A 159 4.78 -2.59 12.98
N TYR A 160 4.35 -2.44 11.73
CA TYR A 160 3.25 -3.20 11.15
C TYR A 160 3.55 -4.72 11.16
N GLU A 161 4.72 -5.13 10.67
CA GLU A 161 5.12 -6.53 10.59
C GLU A 161 5.35 -7.13 11.99
N GLY A 162 6.11 -6.43 12.84
CA GLY A 162 6.44 -6.89 14.18
C GLY A 162 5.24 -6.96 15.13
N SER A 163 4.22 -6.14 14.89
CA SER A 163 2.97 -6.20 15.66
C SER A 163 1.98 -7.23 15.11
N GLY A 164 2.11 -7.69 13.86
CA GLY A 164 1.04 -8.46 13.21
C GLY A 164 -0.25 -7.64 13.09
N GLY A 165 -0.10 -6.36 12.74
CA GLY A 165 -1.20 -5.42 12.53
C GLY A 165 -2.09 -5.79 11.35
N ARG A 166 -3.24 -5.14 11.24
CA ARG A 166 -4.22 -5.41 10.18
C ARG A 166 -3.84 -4.73 8.87
N SER A 167 -3.37 -3.49 8.92
CA SER A 167 -2.95 -2.77 7.72
C SER A 167 -1.86 -1.72 7.97
N LEU A 168 -1.21 -1.33 6.88
CA LEU A 168 -0.26 -0.25 6.76
C LEU A 168 -0.71 0.67 5.61
N LEU A 169 -0.81 1.98 5.85
CA LEU A 169 -1.04 3.00 4.81
C LEU A 169 0.16 3.93 4.76
N VAL A 170 0.76 4.09 3.58
CA VAL A 170 1.92 4.96 3.35
C VAL A 170 1.53 6.03 2.33
N ALA A 171 1.78 7.30 2.66
CA ALA A 171 1.50 8.41 1.77
C ALA A 171 2.38 8.33 0.52
N GLY A 172 1.92 8.80 -0.64
CA GLY A 172 2.74 8.83 -1.86
C GLY A 172 3.46 10.14 -2.08
N GLN A 173 3.39 11.07 -1.14
CA GLN A 173 3.97 12.39 -1.25
C GLN A 173 4.39 12.93 0.13
N LYS A 174 5.47 13.70 0.16
CA LYS A 174 5.85 14.48 1.34
C LYS A 174 4.82 15.57 1.59
N ARG A 175 4.54 15.88 2.87
CA ARG A 175 3.70 17.03 3.23
C ARG A 175 4.17 18.35 2.62
N THR A 176 5.46 18.43 2.29
CA THR A 176 6.11 19.59 1.69
C THR A 176 6.31 19.45 0.18
N ALA A 177 5.65 18.50 -0.48
CA ALA A 177 5.70 18.35 -1.94
C ALA A 177 5.08 19.55 -2.68
N PHE A 178 4.19 20.29 -2.03
CA PHE A 178 3.72 21.60 -2.45
C PHE A 178 3.88 22.58 -1.29
N LEU A 179 4.59 23.69 -1.50
CA LEU A 179 4.97 24.61 -0.42
C LEU A 179 3.88 25.62 -0.04
N ALA A 180 2.82 25.74 -0.84
CA ALA A 180 1.68 26.56 -0.47
C ALA A 180 0.71 25.77 0.41
N SER A 181 -0.07 26.49 1.21
CA SER A 181 -1.18 25.90 1.96
C SER A 181 -2.13 25.20 1.00
N SER A 182 -2.27 23.87 1.15
CA SER A 182 -3.29 23.11 0.44
C SER A 182 -4.68 23.54 0.92
N PRO A 183 -5.67 23.67 0.02
CA PRO A 183 -7.06 23.83 0.43
C PRO A 183 -7.49 22.61 1.26
N GLU A 184 -8.28 22.83 2.31
CA GLU A 184 -8.84 21.73 3.12
C GLU A 184 -9.58 20.72 2.22
N GLY A 185 -9.35 19.42 2.46
CA GLY A 185 -10.03 18.33 1.76
C GLY A 185 -9.47 17.92 0.40
N GLN A 186 -8.34 18.49 -0.04
CA GLN A 186 -7.67 18.06 -1.29
C GLN A 186 -6.58 17.02 -1.09
N GLU A 187 -6.09 16.78 0.13
CA GLU A 187 -5.06 15.76 0.38
C GLU A 187 -5.67 14.36 0.50
N PRO A 188 -5.52 13.46 -0.50
CA PRO A 188 -6.13 12.12 -0.47
C PRO A 188 -5.71 11.28 0.74
N PHE A 189 -4.48 11.47 1.21
CA PHE A 189 -3.96 10.76 2.38
C PHE A 189 -4.69 11.15 3.67
N PHE A 190 -5.12 12.42 3.79
CA PHE A 190 -5.85 12.88 4.96
C PHE A 190 -7.17 12.12 5.10
N ASP A 191 -7.95 12.02 4.03
CA ASP A 191 -9.23 11.34 4.04
C ASP A 191 -9.10 9.83 4.27
N ALA A 192 -8.11 9.19 3.65
CA ALA A 192 -7.86 7.77 3.89
C ALA A 192 -7.38 7.49 5.33
N SER A 193 -6.54 8.38 5.88
CA SER A 193 -6.12 8.30 7.29
C SER A 193 -7.29 8.54 8.24
N ALA A 194 -8.17 9.49 7.91
CA ALA A 194 -9.39 9.76 8.67
C ALA A 194 -10.37 8.58 8.60
N ALA A 195 -10.50 7.93 7.43
CA ALA A 195 -11.30 6.73 7.25
C ALA A 195 -10.75 5.54 8.06
N LEU A 196 -9.43 5.34 8.06
CA LEU A 196 -8.77 4.35 8.92
C LEU A 196 -9.01 4.63 10.41
N TYR A 197 -8.83 5.89 10.82
CA TYR A 197 -9.07 6.32 12.19
C TYR A 197 -10.52 6.05 12.62
N ALA A 198 -11.48 6.45 11.79
CA ALA A 198 -12.90 6.24 12.05
C ALA A 198 -13.23 4.74 12.11
N TRP A 199 -12.71 3.95 11.19
CA TRP A 199 -12.92 2.49 11.17
C TRP A 199 -12.37 1.84 12.43
N GLN A 200 -11.15 2.20 12.85
CA GLN A 200 -10.52 1.68 14.05
C GLN A 200 -11.32 2.01 15.32
N HIS A 201 -11.88 3.22 15.41
CA HIS A 201 -12.69 3.64 16.55
C HIS A 201 -14.12 3.09 16.52
N ALA A 202 -14.64 2.73 15.35
CA ALA A 202 -15.92 2.05 15.21
C ALA A 202 -15.86 0.57 15.64
N GLN A 203 -14.67 -0.03 15.72
CA GLN A 203 -14.54 -1.39 16.24
C GLN A 203 -14.75 -1.40 17.75
N SER A 204 -15.71 -2.20 18.21
CA SER A 204 -16.01 -2.41 19.63
C SER A 204 -14.86 -3.04 20.44
N ILE A 205 -13.82 -3.51 19.75
CA ILE A 205 -12.75 -4.33 20.31
C ILE A 205 -11.46 -3.53 20.53
N GLY A 206 -11.31 -2.32 19.97
CA GLY A 206 -10.09 -1.50 20.14
C GLY A 206 -8.79 -2.20 19.72
N CYS A 207 -7.63 -1.71 20.20
CA CYS A 207 -6.32 -2.35 20.02
C CYS A 207 -6.19 -3.60 20.92
N VAL A 208 -6.98 -4.64 20.66
CA VAL A 208 -6.96 -5.88 21.44
C VAL A 208 -6.33 -7.00 20.62
N ARG A 209 -5.53 -7.81 21.31
CA ARG A 209 -4.95 -9.04 20.77
C ARG A 209 -6.07 -10.02 20.48
N LEU A 210 -6.17 -10.50 19.23
CA LEU A 210 -7.20 -11.48 18.89
C LEU A 210 -6.91 -12.82 19.59
N PRO A 211 -7.89 -13.41 20.30
CA PRO A 211 -7.72 -14.70 20.96
C PRO A 211 -7.54 -15.80 19.92
N ALA A 212 -6.79 -16.84 20.28
CA ALA A 212 -6.40 -17.90 19.36
C ALA A 212 -7.58 -18.57 18.62
N ALA A 213 -8.76 -18.63 19.25
CA ALA A 213 -9.99 -19.22 18.72
C ALA A 213 -10.71 -18.35 17.68
N ALA A 214 -10.51 -17.03 17.68
CA ALA A 214 -11.07 -16.13 16.66
C ALA A 214 -10.36 -16.24 15.29
N ARG A 215 -9.25 -17.01 15.24
CA ARG A 215 -8.47 -17.27 14.01
C ARG A 215 -9.08 -18.37 13.12
N ASN A 216 -10.08 -19.12 13.61
CA ASN A 216 -10.72 -20.20 12.86
C ASN A 216 -12.21 -19.89 12.63
N GLY A 217 -12.49 -18.98 11.71
CA GLY A 217 -13.86 -18.77 11.22
C GLY A 217 -14.26 -19.82 10.19
N ARG A 218 -14.65 -21.04 10.61
CA ARG A 218 -15.58 -21.89 9.82
C ARG A 218 -16.39 -22.82 10.73
N SER A 219 -17.71 -22.74 10.56
CA SER A 219 -18.79 -23.44 11.26
C SER A 219 -18.61 -24.95 11.45
N ASP A 220 -19.06 -25.40 12.63
CA ASP A 220 -19.84 -26.61 12.96
C ASP A 220 -19.45 -27.98 12.38
N VAL A 221 -19.22 -28.93 13.29
CA VAL A 221 -19.71 -30.32 13.11
C VAL A 221 -20.34 -30.77 14.45
N PRO A 222 -21.59 -31.25 14.45
CA PRO A 222 -22.23 -31.85 15.63
C PRO A 222 -21.91 -33.35 15.73
N GLU A 223 -21.71 -33.82 16.96
CA GLU A 223 -22.37 -34.98 17.59
C GLU A 223 -22.08 -34.99 19.09
#